data_AF-A0A9W5J8T9-F1
#
_entry.id   AF-A0A9W5J8T9-F1
#
_cell.length_a   1.000
_cell.length_b   1.000
_cell.length_c   1.000
_cell.angle_alpha   90.00
_cell.angle_beta   90.00
_cell.angle_gamma   90.00
#
_symmetry.space_group_name_H-M   'P 1'
#
loop_
_entity.id
_entity.type
_entity.pdbx_description
1 polymer ?
#
loop_
_entity_poly.entity_id
_entity_poly.type
_entity_poly.pdbx_seq_one_letter_code
_entity_poly.pdbx_strand_id
1 'polypeptide(L)'
;MLNINLKKFGEKLDKNKIARFRDEYLNKKYSELETKRILDGWRRRTDINGDLKIIHTVSSVCSMSRAGRNVISPFEQRSAVSILNSWDVISCCCIAKKIPARLAGCGGAPLAITLDLNVPVQNILGTHLQDVSFPNFAGREGAVPSGALVDSYALADAIFQGKNRPNKHNFIMNKPYNTLLSVEEIHHHMMRQQTAANYNEIIVVGRTGLNMYSGLPATDIIRLNGISYRPFYAGIEDLLSSGQIGPQLIEMVLGDLEFIKKLLRVNNLKEFTCCWSKRGLLRVNPLNQVIINAGFEQSSHSPEIFKLSNYSFA
;
A
#
# COMPACT_ATOMS: atom_id res chain seq x y z
N MET A 1 -37.80 -10.20 17.64
CA MET A 1 -38.53 -8.96 17.32
C MET A 1 -38.17 -7.92 18.36
N LEU A 2 -37.55 -6.80 17.97
CA LEU A 2 -37.25 -5.70 18.90
C LEU A 2 -38.47 -4.77 18.98
N ASN A 3 -39.13 -4.74 20.14
CA ASN A 3 -40.33 -3.96 20.38
C ASN A 3 -39.90 -2.57 20.91
N ILE A 4 -39.79 -1.58 20.02
CA ILE A 4 -39.40 -0.21 20.39
C ILE A 4 -40.65 0.51 20.88
N ASN A 5 -40.73 0.79 22.18
CA ASN A 5 -41.88 1.46 22.80
C ASN A 5 -41.67 2.99 22.77
N LEU A 6 -42.15 3.65 21.71
CA LEU A 6 -42.10 5.11 21.55
C LEU A 6 -43.23 5.76 22.36
N LYS A 7 -43.02 5.99 23.67
CA LYS A 7 -43.94 6.79 24.50
C LYS A 7 -43.66 8.29 24.31
N LYS A 8 -44.72 9.05 24.01
CA LYS A 8 -44.84 10.53 23.95
C LYS A 8 -44.68 11.25 22.60
N PHE A 9 -45.40 10.82 21.57
CA PHE A 9 -45.85 11.77 20.53
C PHE A 9 -47.34 11.54 20.28
N GLY A 10 -48.17 12.55 20.57
CA GLY A 10 -49.64 12.52 20.37
C GLY A 10 -50.07 12.60 18.91
N GLU A 11 -49.13 12.44 17.97
CA GLU A 11 -49.37 12.38 16.54
C GLU A 11 -49.40 10.91 16.10
N LYS A 12 -50.42 10.50 15.34
CA LYS A 12 -50.40 9.22 14.65
C LYS A 12 -49.21 9.23 13.68
N LEU A 13 -48.12 8.56 14.05
CA LEU A 13 -46.98 8.36 13.17
C LEU A 13 -47.46 7.71 11.87
N ASP A 14 -47.18 8.38 10.76
CA ASP A 14 -47.51 7.92 9.42
C ASP A 14 -46.87 6.55 9.18
N LYS A 15 -47.72 5.54 8.95
CA LYS A 15 -47.29 4.15 8.72
C LYS A 15 -46.31 4.04 7.56
N ASN A 16 -46.44 4.88 6.53
CA ASN A 16 -45.55 4.89 5.38
C ASN A 16 -44.16 5.44 5.77
N LYS A 17 -44.11 6.47 6.63
CA LYS A 17 -42.83 6.99 7.15
C LYS A 17 -42.13 5.98 8.06
N ILE A 18 -42.87 5.25 8.88
CA ILE A 18 -42.32 4.17 9.72
C ILE A 18 -41.75 3.04 8.85
N ALA A 19 -42.50 2.61 7.82
CA ALA A 19 -42.04 1.57 6.90
C ALA A 19 -40.74 1.99 6.18
N ARG A 20 -40.72 3.21 5.62
CA ARG A 20 -39.51 3.74 4.97
C ARG A 20 -38.32 3.82 5.91
N PHE A 21 -38.51 4.33 7.13
CA PHE A 21 -37.45 4.36 8.14
C PHE A 21 -36.93 2.96 8.48
N ARG A 22 -37.83 1.98 8.60
CA ARG A 22 -37.46 0.59 8.87
C ARG A 22 -36.64 0.00 7.72
N ASP A 23 -37.03 0.26 6.49
CA ASP A 23 -36.31 -0.23 5.31
C ASP A 23 -34.93 0.42 5.19
N GLU A 24 -34.83 1.73 5.37
CA GLU A 24 -33.55 2.46 5.42
C GLU A 24 -32.62 1.92 6.53
N TYR A 25 -33.17 1.67 7.72
CA TYR A 25 -32.43 1.10 8.84
C TYR A 25 -31.92 -0.33 8.54
N LEU A 26 -32.78 -1.19 7.98
CA LEU A 26 -32.40 -2.55 7.61
C LEU A 26 -31.34 -2.55 6.52
N ASN A 27 -31.51 -1.74 5.46
CA ASN A 27 -30.52 -1.59 4.39
C ASN A 27 -29.17 -1.13 4.92
N LYS A 28 -29.15 -0.16 5.84
CA LYS A 28 -27.93 0.28 6.53
C LYS A 28 -27.30 -0.88 7.30
N LYS A 29 -28.08 -1.64 8.09
CA LYS A 29 -27.58 -2.78 8.86
C LYS A 29 -26.99 -3.89 7.98
N TYR A 30 -27.62 -4.18 6.84
CA TYR A 30 -27.09 -5.14 5.87
C TYR A 30 -25.77 -4.65 5.26
N SER A 31 -25.68 -3.37 4.89
CA SER A 31 -24.45 -2.76 4.37
C SER A 31 -23.30 -2.77 5.39
N GLU A 32 -23.59 -2.48 6.66
CA GLU A 32 -22.62 -2.57 7.77
C GLU A 32 -22.10 -4.01 7.94
N LEU A 33 -23.00 -5.00 7.89
CA LEU A 33 -22.63 -6.42 8.02
C LEU A 33 -21.78 -6.90 6.85
N GLU A 34 -22.12 -6.49 5.63
CA GLU A 34 -21.35 -6.86 4.43
C GLU A 34 -19.96 -6.23 4.45
N THR A 35 -19.86 -4.96 4.84
CA THR A 35 -18.57 -4.27 5.01
C THR A 35 -17.69 -4.99 6.02
N LYS A 36 -18.25 -5.38 7.17
CA LYS A 36 -17.54 -6.17 8.17
C LYS A 36 -17.08 -7.51 7.61
N ARG A 37 -17.93 -8.22 6.88
CA ARG A 37 -17.58 -9.51 6.24
C ARG A 37 -16.41 -9.37 5.27
N ILE A 38 -16.41 -8.32 4.44
CA ILE A 38 -15.33 -8.02 3.50
C ILE A 38 -14.02 -7.76 4.27
N LEU A 39 -14.05 -6.88 5.26
CA LEU A 39 -12.87 -6.52 6.06
C LEU A 39 -12.34 -7.68 6.92
N ASP A 40 -13.21 -8.56 7.41
CA ASP A 40 -12.79 -9.80 8.10
C ASP A 40 -12.09 -10.76 7.13
N GLY A 41 -12.52 -10.80 5.87
CA GLY A 41 -11.81 -11.51 4.79
C GLY A 41 -10.40 -10.96 4.60
N TRP A 42 -10.28 -9.64 4.46
CA TRP A 42 -8.98 -8.96 4.39
C TRP A 42 -8.09 -9.31 5.57
N ARG A 43 -8.62 -9.22 6.80
CA ARG A 43 -7.89 -9.53 8.03
C ARG A 43 -7.27 -10.92 7.96
N ARG A 44 -8.05 -11.94 7.59
CA ARG A 44 -7.56 -13.34 7.54
C ARG A 44 -6.42 -13.53 6.54
N ARG A 45 -6.47 -12.84 5.40
CA ARG A 45 -5.49 -13.03 4.31
C ARG A 45 -4.24 -12.17 4.49
N THR A 46 -4.32 -11.04 5.20
CA THR A 46 -3.17 -10.13 5.41
C THR A 46 -2.49 -10.27 6.76
N ASP A 47 -3.13 -10.93 7.73
CA ASP A 47 -2.53 -11.23 9.04
C ASP A 47 -1.26 -12.09 8.92
N ILE A 48 -0.52 -12.28 10.01
CA ILE A 48 0.78 -12.97 10.05
C ILE A 48 0.75 -14.35 9.36
N ASN A 49 -0.33 -15.11 9.55
CA ASN A 49 -0.55 -16.44 8.95
C ASN A 49 -1.20 -16.40 7.56
N GLY A 50 -1.65 -15.23 7.13
CA GLY A 50 -2.21 -15.01 5.80
C GLY A 50 -1.14 -15.11 4.71
N ASP A 51 -1.59 -15.18 3.46
CA ASP A 51 -0.78 -15.35 2.26
C ASP A 51 -0.61 -14.05 1.44
N LEU A 52 -1.28 -12.97 1.83
CA LEU A 52 -1.21 -11.65 1.20
C LEU A 52 -0.51 -10.64 2.12
N LYS A 53 0.08 -9.60 1.54
CA LYS A 53 0.63 -8.45 2.26
C LYS A 53 0.24 -7.15 1.57
N ILE A 54 0.03 -6.13 2.38
CA ILE A 54 -0.15 -4.76 1.91
C ILE A 54 1.21 -4.08 1.94
N ILE A 55 1.57 -3.42 0.85
CA ILE A 55 2.86 -2.75 0.69
C ILE A 55 2.66 -1.30 0.28
N HIS A 56 3.58 -0.42 0.68
CA HIS A 56 3.73 0.91 0.10
C HIS A 56 5.08 1.01 -0.59
N THR A 57 5.13 1.60 -1.78
CA THR A 57 6.36 1.67 -2.57
C THR A 57 7.05 3.02 -2.39
N VAL A 58 8.38 2.99 -2.33
CA VAL A 58 9.23 4.18 -2.16
C VAL A 58 10.39 4.13 -3.16
N SER A 59 11.04 5.27 -3.39
CA SER A 59 12.18 5.39 -4.31
C SER A 59 13.31 6.20 -3.68
N SER A 60 14.54 5.86 -4.03
CA SER A 60 15.76 6.61 -3.71
C SER A 60 15.92 7.88 -4.56
N VAL A 61 15.32 7.92 -5.76
CA VAL A 61 15.55 8.94 -6.79
C VAL A 61 14.32 9.78 -7.13
N CYS A 62 13.12 9.26 -6.86
CA CYS A 62 11.87 9.90 -7.24
C CYS A 62 11.06 10.33 -6.01
N SER A 63 10.73 11.62 -5.92
CA SER A 63 9.56 12.05 -5.15
C SER A 63 8.32 11.46 -5.83
N MET A 64 7.49 10.72 -5.08
CA MET A 64 6.22 10.11 -5.51
C MET A 64 5.15 11.14 -5.96
N SER A 65 5.54 12.39 -6.15
CA SER A 65 4.64 13.47 -6.55
C SER A 65 5.35 14.49 -7.43
N ARG A 66 4.58 15.35 -8.09
CA ARG A 66 5.08 16.53 -8.83
C ARG A 66 5.87 17.53 -7.98
N ALA A 67 6.19 17.23 -6.71
CA ALA A 67 6.94 18.08 -5.79
C ALA A 67 8.37 18.44 -6.24
N GLY A 68 8.83 17.97 -7.40
CA GLY A 68 10.09 18.39 -8.01
C GLY A 68 11.18 17.33 -7.88
N ARG A 69 12.15 17.37 -8.81
CA ARG A 69 13.24 16.37 -8.93
C ARG A 69 14.28 16.42 -7.79
N ASN A 70 14.10 17.27 -6.76
CA ASN A 70 15.10 17.56 -5.73
C ASN A 70 14.56 17.51 -4.28
N VAL A 71 13.44 16.83 -4.04
CA VAL A 71 12.89 16.71 -2.68
C VAL A 71 13.37 15.42 -2.04
N ILE A 72 14.14 15.56 -0.95
CA ILE A 72 14.57 14.43 -0.10
C ILE A 72 13.31 13.67 0.34
N SER A 73 13.31 12.35 0.14
CA SER A 73 12.19 11.50 0.57
C SER A 73 12.00 11.64 2.09
N PRO A 74 10.77 11.87 2.60
CA PRO A 74 10.56 12.02 4.05
C PRO A 74 11.03 10.78 4.82
N PHE A 75 11.04 9.61 4.16
CA PHE A 75 11.50 8.34 4.71
C PHE A 75 13.02 8.29 4.97
N GLU A 76 13.81 9.24 4.46
CA GLU A 76 15.23 9.36 4.82
C GLU A 76 15.46 9.91 6.23
N GLN A 77 14.49 10.64 6.76
CA GLN A 77 14.66 11.42 7.99
C GLN A 77 13.77 10.95 9.13
N ARG A 78 12.64 10.31 8.82
CA ARG A 78 11.63 9.89 9.81
C ARG A 78 11.22 8.45 9.57
N SER A 79 10.85 7.74 10.64
CA SER A 79 10.38 6.37 10.54
C SER A 79 9.15 6.29 9.64
N ALA A 80 9.03 5.21 8.88
CA ALA A 80 7.89 4.96 8.01
C ALA A 80 6.58 4.99 8.79
N VAL A 81 6.57 4.43 10.01
CA VAL A 81 5.42 4.47 10.91
C VAL A 81 5.04 5.92 11.23
N SER A 82 5.99 6.79 11.57
CA SER A 82 5.71 8.20 11.86
C SER A 82 5.16 8.96 10.65
N ILE A 83 5.68 8.68 9.46
CA ILE A 83 5.27 9.36 8.22
C ILE A 83 3.88 8.90 7.80
N LEU A 84 3.69 7.58 7.63
CA LEU A 84 2.45 7.02 7.11
C LEU A 84 1.26 7.37 8.01
N ASN A 85 1.43 7.30 9.34
CA ASN A 85 0.35 7.66 10.26
C ASN A 85 0.11 9.18 10.39
N SER A 86 0.93 10.01 9.74
CA SER A 86 0.70 11.46 9.61
C SER A 86 -0.05 11.84 8.33
N TRP A 87 -0.22 10.91 7.39
CA TRP A 87 -0.95 11.16 6.15
C TRP A 87 -2.43 10.85 6.33
N ASP A 88 -3.29 11.65 5.69
CA ASP A 88 -4.73 11.41 5.71
C ASP A 88 -5.08 10.12 4.97
N VAL A 89 -4.53 9.96 3.76
CA VAL A 89 -4.74 8.80 2.88
C VAL A 89 -3.42 8.38 2.24
N ILE A 90 -3.20 7.07 2.13
CA ILE A 90 -2.01 6.44 1.56
C ILE A 90 -2.47 5.50 0.44
N SER A 91 -1.80 5.58 -0.70
CA SER A 91 -1.90 4.58 -1.77
C SER A 91 -0.94 3.42 -1.48
N CYS A 92 -1.49 2.21 -1.46
CA CYS A 92 -0.77 0.97 -1.21
C CYS A 92 -1.11 -0.06 -2.31
N CYS A 93 -0.35 -1.15 -2.36
CA CYS A 93 -0.64 -2.29 -3.20
C CYS A 93 -0.83 -3.56 -2.36
N CYS A 94 -1.60 -4.52 -2.89
CA CYS A 94 -1.71 -5.87 -2.33
C CYS A 94 -0.89 -6.84 -3.18
N ILE A 95 0.02 -7.59 -2.53
CA ILE A 95 0.84 -8.61 -3.18
C ILE A 95 0.83 -9.91 -2.39
N ALA A 96 1.16 -11.04 -3.04
CA ALA A 96 1.28 -12.32 -2.36
C ALA A 96 2.59 -12.35 -1.55
N LYS A 97 2.56 -12.87 -0.32
CA LYS A 97 3.76 -13.04 0.52
C LYS A 97 4.74 -14.04 -0.09
N LYS A 98 4.23 -15.10 -0.70
CA LYS A 98 5.02 -16.12 -1.41
C LYS A 98 4.53 -16.18 -2.84
N ILE A 99 5.37 -15.72 -3.76
CA ILE A 99 5.10 -15.81 -5.20
C ILE A 99 5.70 -17.12 -5.70
N PRO A 100 4.88 -18.09 -6.19
CA PRO A 100 5.40 -19.26 -6.88
C PRO A 100 6.30 -18.84 -8.04
N ALA A 101 7.40 -19.56 -8.30
CA ALA A 101 8.37 -19.17 -9.34
C ALA A 101 7.73 -18.95 -10.74
N ARG A 102 6.64 -19.66 -11.05
CA ARG A 102 5.86 -19.50 -12.29
C ARG A 102 5.06 -18.18 -12.40
N LEU A 103 4.87 -17.48 -11.28
CA LEU A 103 4.13 -16.22 -11.15
C LEU A 103 5.06 -15.04 -10.84
N ALA A 104 6.37 -15.17 -11.08
CA ALA A 104 7.36 -14.15 -10.71
C ALA A 104 7.06 -12.76 -11.31
N GLY A 105 6.25 -12.65 -12.37
CA GLY A 105 5.79 -11.38 -12.95
C GLY A 105 4.40 -10.90 -12.50
N CYS A 106 3.67 -11.65 -11.67
CA CYS A 106 2.27 -11.37 -11.31
C CYS A 106 2.19 -10.54 -10.02
N GLY A 107 1.30 -9.54 -9.98
CA GLY A 107 1.09 -8.69 -8.80
C GLY A 107 2.33 -7.88 -8.42
N GLY A 108 2.92 -7.19 -9.39
CA GLY A 108 4.14 -6.40 -9.21
C GLY A 108 4.00 -5.28 -8.17
N ALA A 109 5.13 -4.71 -7.76
CA ALA A 109 5.17 -3.47 -7.01
C ALA A 109 5.55 -2.32 -7.98
N PRO A 110 4.92 -1.14 -7.90
CA PRO A 110 5.25 -0.02 -8.77
C PRO A 110 6.69 0.51 -8.67
N LEU A 111 7.40 0.27 -7.56
CA LEU A 111 8.81 0.64 -7.35
C LEU A 111 9.58 -0.50 -6.69
N ALA A 112 10.91 -0.48 -6.84
CA ALA A 112 11.79 -1.57 -6.43
C ALA A 112 11.85 -1.75 -4.90
N ILE A 113 11.64 -0.67 -4.14
CA ILE A 113 11.72 -0.68 -2.69
C ILE A 113 10.30 -0.62 -2.13
N THR A 114 9.97 -1.59 -1.29
CA THR A 114 8.63 -1.71 -0.71
C THR A 114 8.70 -1.77 0.80
N LEU A 115 7.83 -0.99 1.44
CA LEU A 115 7.55 -1.03 2.87
C LEU A 115 6.45 -2.05 3.10
N ASP A 116 6.75 -3.13 3.81
CA ASP A 116 5.77 -4.18 4.12
C ASP A 116 4.95 -3.74 5.34
N LEU A 117 3.66 -3.52 5.16
CA LEU A 117 2.79 -2.87 6.16
C LEU A 117 1.88 -3.88 6.87
N ASN A 118 1.72 -3.70 8.17
CA ASN A 118 0.61 -4.26 8.93
C ASN A 118 -0.45 -3.17 9.09
N VAL A 119 -1.48 -3.25 8.24
CA VAL A 119 -2.58 -2.29 8.19
C VAL A 119 -3.78 -2.88 8.96
N PRO A 120 -4.24 -2.24 10.04
CA PRO A 120 -5.50 -2.62 10.68
C PRO A 120 -6.64 -2.52 9.67
N VAL A 121 -7.53 -3.52 9.60
CA VAL A 121 -8.53 -3.57 8.52
C VAL A 121 -9.51 -2.40 8.54
N GLN A 122 -9.75 -1.80 9.71
CA GLN A 122 -10.55 -0.59 9.82
C GLN A 122 -9.91 0.66 9.19
N ASN A 123 -8.61 0.62 8.86
CA ASN A 123 -7.91 1.67 8.12
C ASN A 123 -8.05 1.51 6.60
N ILE A 124 -8.52 0.38 6.08
CA ILE A 124 -8.70 0.21 4.63
C ILE A 124 -9.89 1.05 4.22
N LEU A 125 -9.70 2.06 3.37
CA LEU A 125 -10.74 2.93 2.84
C LEU A 125 -11.41 2.31 1.61
N GLY A 126 -10.60 1.75 0.71
CA GLY A 126 -11.08 1.21 -0.55
C GLY A 126 -10.09 0.27 -1.19
N THR A 127 -10.58 -0.63 -2.04
CA THR A 127 -9.78 -1.67 -2.68
C THR A 127 -10.19 -1.80 -4.15
N HIS A 128 -9.20 -1.79 -5.03
CA HIS A 128 -9.39 -1.65 -6.47
C HIS A 128 -8.49 -2.62 -7.23
N LEU A 129 -8.99 -3.16 -8.34
CA LEU A 129 -8.25 -4.13 -9.17
C LEU A 129 -7.11 -3.50 -9.99
N GLN A 130 -7.08 -2.17 -10.08
CA GLN A 130 -6.13 -1.40 -10.87
C GLN A 130 -5.75 -0.11 -10.12
N ASP A 131 -4.72 0.59 -10.60
CA ASP A 131 -4.40 1.96 -10.19
C ASP A 131 -5.58 2.89 -10.53
N VAL A 132 -6.05 3.62 -9.53
CA VAL A 132 -7.21 4.52 -9.58
C VAL A 132 -6.80 6.00 -9.58
N SER A 133 -5.51 6.30 -9.71
CA SER A 133 -4.96 7.66 -9.85
C SER A 133 -5.46 8.61 -8.76
N PHE A 134 -5.42 8.16 -7.51
CA PHE A 134 -5.86 8.93 -6.34
C PHE A 134 -5.17 10.30 -6.28
N PRO A 135 -5.89 11.39 -5.98
CA PRO A 135 -5.31 12.73 -6.00
C PRO A 135 -4.31 12.96 -4.87
N ASN A 136 -3.13 13.45 -5.23
CA ASN A 136 -2.12 13.88 -4.26
C ASN A 136 -2.38 15.33 -3.82
N PHE A 137 -2.17 15.60 -2.52
CA PHE A 137 -2.29 16.95 -1.92
C PHE A 137 -3.61 17.65 -2.26
N ALA A 138 -4.71 16.89 -2.26
CA ALA A 138 -6.04 17.41 -2.53
C ALA A 138 -6.34 18.63 -1.64
N GLY A 139 -6.83 19.71 -2.26
CA GLY A 139 -7.18 20.94 -1.55
C GLY A 139 -6.04 21.92 -1.29
N ARG A 140 -4.80 21.56 -1.64
CA ARG A 140 -3.65 22.48 -1.57
C ARG A 140 -3.44 23.23 -2.87
N GLU A 141 -3.01 24.48 -2.74
CA GLU A 141 -2.61 25.32 -3.86
C GLU A 141 -1.52 24.60 -4.70
N GLY A 142 -1.70 24.59 -6.02
CA GLY A 142 -0.80 23.92 -6.95
C GLY A 142 -0.75 22.38 -6.85
N ALA A 143 -1.56 21.75 -5.98
CA ALA A 143 -1.52 20.32 -5.69
C ALA A 143 -0.10 19.82 -5.33
N VAL A 144 0.59 20.59 -4.48
CA VAL A 144 1.95 20.31 -3.99
C VAL A 144 1.98 20.28 -2.45
N PRO A 145 2.93 19.56 -1.82
CA PRO A 145 2.97 19.41 -0.37
C PRO A 145 3.19 20.75 0.36
N SER A 146 3.96 21.66 -0.25
CA SER A 146 4.26 22.99 0.29
C SER A 146 3.15 24.02 0.07
N GLY A 147 2.12 23.70 -0.73
CA GLY A 147 1.04 24.62 -1.05
C GLY A 147 0.14 24.89 0.14
N ALA A 148 -0.38 26.11 0.26
CA ALA A 148 -1.36 26.46 1.29
C ALA A 148 -2.65 25.64 1.11
N LEU A 149 -3.35 25.32 2.21
CA LEU A 149 -4.65 24.67 2.15
C LEU A 149 -5.70 25.71 1.70
N VAL A 150 -6.26 25.53 0.50
CA VAL A 150 -7.25 26.44 -0.11
C VAL A 150 -8.65 25.83 -0.18
N ASP A 151 -8.76 24.50 -0.11
CA ASP A 151 -10.03 23.78 -0.05
C ASP A 151 -9.91 22.57 0.90
N SER A 152 -10.47 22.69 2.11
CA SER A 152 -10.43 21.62 3.11
C SER A 152 -11.32 20.42 2.79
N TYR A 153 -12.27 20.55 1.86
CA TYR A 153 -13.23 19.49 1.49
C TYR A 153 -12.81 18.69 0.27
N ALA A 154 -11.85 19.18 -0.51
CA ALA A 154 -11.37 18.55 -1.74
C ALA A 154 -11.03 17.05 -1.61
N LEU A 155 -10.44 16.63 -0.48
CA LEU A 155 -10.13 15.21 -0.24
C LEU A 155 -11.39 14.37 -0.07
N ALA A 156 -12.35 14.84 0.74
CA ALA A 156 -13.62 14.14 0.95
C ALA A 156 -14.40 14.06 -0.37
N ASP A 157 -14.47 15.18 -1.10
CA ASP A 157 -15.09 15.24 -2.43
C ASP A 157 -14.45 14.25 -3.40
N ALA A 158 -13.12 14.17 -3.44
CA ALA A 158 -12.43 13.17 -4.23
C ALA A 158 -12.88 11.76 -3.85
N ILE A 159 -12.84 11.43 -2.56
CA ILE A 159 -13.20 10.11 -2.03
C ILE A 159 -14.62 9.71 -2.43
N PHE A 160 -15.60 10.56 -2.13
CA PHE A 160 -17.02 10.22 -2.29
C PHE A 160 -17.52 10.34 -3.73
N GLN A 161 -16.91 11.20 -4.55
CA GLN A 161 -17.35 11.44 -5.93
C GLN A 161 -16.50 10.67 -6.95
N GLY A 162 -15.39 10.04 -6.53
CA GLY A 162 -14.46 9.39 -7.46
C GLY A 162 -13.78 10.38 -8.41
N LYS A 163 -13.56 11.62 -7.96
CA LYS A 163 -12.89 12.65 -8.77
C LYS A 163 -11.40 12.35 -8.83
N ASN A 164 -10.94 11.93 -10.01
CA ASN A 164 -9.55 11.53 -10.25
C ASN A 164 -8.61 12.71 -10.40
N ARG A 165 -7.30 12.45 -10.24
CA ARG A 165 -6.27 13.33 -10.79
C ARG A 165 -6.44 13.40 -12.32
N PRO A 166 -6.43 14.60 -12.94
CA PRO A 166 -6.44 14.70 -14.39
C PRO A 166 -5.25 13.92 -14.98
N ASN A 167 -5.52 12.88 -15.75
CA ASN A 167 -4.51 12.16 -16.51
C ASN A 167 -4.70 12.42 -18.01
N LYS A 168 -3.71 12.10 -18.83
CA LYS A 168 -3.75 12.34 -20.29
C LYS A 168 -4.93 11.64 -20.99
N HIS A 169 -5.60 10.71 -20.31
CA HIS A 169 -6.71 9.92 -20.83
C HIS A 169 -8.07 10.33 -20.25
N ASN A 170 -8.15 11.39 -19.42
CA ASN A 170 -9.37 11.80 -18.72
C ASN A 170 -10.10 10.62 -18.05
N PHE A 171 -9.35 9.70 -17.43
CA PHE A 171 -9.96 8.57 -16.72
C PHE A 171 -10.87 9.10 -15.62
N ILE A 172 -12.11 8.63 -15.57
CA ILE A 172 -13.08 8.90 -14.50
C ILE A 172 -13.45 7.56 -13.88
N MET A 173 -13.27 7.45 -12.57
CA MET A 173 -13.74 6.28 -11.82
C MET A 173 -15.25 6.25 -11.85
N ASN A 174 -15.83 5.11 -12.23
CA ASN A 174 -17.28 4.92 -12.23
C ASN A 174 -17.86 4.66 -10.82
N LYS A 175 -17.00 4.66 -9.79
CA LYS A 175 -17.35 4.40 -8.39
C LYS A 175 -16.52 5.29 -7.46
N PRO A 176 -17.01 5.57 -6.24
CA PRO A 176 -16.24 6.25 -5.19
C PRO A 176 -14.95 5.49 -4.81
N TYR A 177 -13.94 6.21 -4.33
CA TYR A 177 -12.68 5.60 -3.88
C TYR A 177 -12.84 4.75 -2.63
N ASN A 178 -13.87 5.00 -1.81
CA ASN A 178 -14.19 4.20 -0.62
C ASN A 178 -15.00 2.93 -0.94
N THR A 179 -14.89 2.42 -2.17
CA THR A 179 -15.46 1.14 -2.56
C THR A 179 -14.58 0.00 -2.07
N LEU A 180 -15.17 -1.00 -1.42
CA LEU A 180 -14.48 -2.19 -0.96
C LEU A 180 -14.86 -3.39 -1.85
N LEU A 181 -13.86 -3.98 -2.49
CA LEU A 181 -13.90 -5.31 -3.06
C LEU A 181 -13.52 -6.36 -2.01
N SER A 182 -14.06 -7.55 -2.19
CA SER A 182 -13.65 -8.71 -1.38
C SER A 182 -12.19 -9.06 -1.66
N VAL A 183 -11.50 -9.56 -0.63
CA VAL A 183 -10.11 -10.00 -0.78
C VAL A 183 -9.95 -11.13 -1.80
N GLU A 184 -11.00 -11.94 -2.00
CA GLU A 184 -11.00 -13.02 -2.99
C GLU A 184 -11.06 -12.49 -4.42
N GLU A 185 -11.75 -11.38 -4.67
CA GLU A 185 -11.73 -10.74 -5.98
C GLU A 185 -10.33 -10.23 -6.33
N ILE A 186 -9.66 -9.56 -5.39
CA ILE A 186 -8.27 -9.11 -5.56
C ILE A 186 -7.34 -10.30 -5.76
N HIS A 187 -7.46 -11.33 -4.94
CA HIS A 187 -6.63 -12.52 -5.06
C HIS A 187 -6.84 -13.25 -6.40
N HIS A 188 -8.08 -13.48 -6.82
CA HIS A 188 -8.36 -14.07 -8.12
C HIS A 188 -7.84 -13.22 -9.28
N HIS A 189 -7.96 -11.90 -9.16
CA HIS A 189 -7.40 -10.98 -10.15
C HIS A 189 -5.88 -11.13 -10.23
N MET A 190 -5.18 -11.09 -9.10
CA MET A 190 -3.72 -11.30 -9.02
C MET A 190 -3.27 -12.63 -9.64
N MET A 191 -4.01 -13.71 -9.40
CA MET A 191 -3.66 -15.05 -9.90
C MET A 191 -3.92 -15.22 -11.40
N ARG A 192 -4.83 -14.42 -11.98
CA ARG A 192 -5.13 -14.43 -13.42
C ARG A 192 -4.24 -13.48 -14.23
N GLN A 193 -3.75 -12.43 -13.61
CA GLN A 193 -2.85 -11.46 -14.23
C GLN A 193 -1.50 -12.11 -14.53
N GLN A 194 -1.17 -12.29 -15.81
CA GLN A 194 0.14 -12.82 -16.26
C GLN A 194 1.17 -11.72 -16.55
N THR A 195 0.81 -10.44 -16.39
CA THR A 195 1.66 -9.30 -16.76
C THR A 195 1.95 -8.40 -15.57
N ALA A 196 3.16 -7.82 -15.55
CA ALA A 196 3.67 -6.99 -14.46
C ALA A 196 3.06 -5.57 -14.39
N ALA A 197 2.23 -5.18 -15.37
CA ALA A 197 1.78 -3.80 -15.55
C ALA A 197 0.48 -3.43 -14.79
N ASN A 198 -0.20 -4.40 -14.20
CA ASN A 198 -1.46 -4.18 -13.49
C ASN A 198 -1.27 -4.38 -11.97
N TYR A 199 -1.38 -3.27 -11.24
CA TYR A 199 -1.25 -3.23 -9.79
C TYR A 199 -2.63 -3.13 -9.14
N ASN A 200 -2.89 -3.90 -8.09
CA ASN A 200 -4.08 -3.66 -7.26
C ASN A 200 -3.80 -2.47 -6.35
N GLU A 201 -4.72 -1.53 -6.28
CA GLU A 201 -4.61 -0.39 -5.38
C GLU A 201 -5.47 -0.59 -4.13
N ILE A 202 -4.83 -0.44 -2.97
CA ILE A 202 -5.46 -0.45 -1.66
C ILE A 202 -5.28 0.95 -1.10
N ILE A 203 -6.39 1.67 -0.94
CA ILE A 203 -6.40 2.99 -0.34
C ILE A 203 -6.58 2.81 1.17
N VAL A 204 -5.67 3.36 1.95
CA VAL A 204 -5.69 3.23 3.42
C VAL A 204 -5.63 4.61 4.09
N VAL A 205 -6.27 4.76 5.24
CA VAL A 205 -6.23 5.96 6.06
C VAL A 205 -5.09 5.85 7.07
N GLY A 206 -4.15 6.79 7.02
CA GLY A 206 -3.02 6.84 7.97
C GLY A 206 -3.40 7.46 9.31
N ARG A 207 -4.34 8.41 9.31
CA ARG A 207 -4.78 9.11 10.51
C ARG A 207 -5.52 8.18 11.47
N THR A 208 -5.07 8.13 12.73
CA THR A 208 -5.67 7.31 13.80
C THR A 208 -6.89 7.99 14.45
N GLY A 209 -7.76 7.19 15.07
CA GLY A 209 -8.91 7.69 15.84
C GLY A 209 -10.15 8.03 15.01
N LEU A 210 -10.19 7.65 13.73
CA LEU A 210 -11.34 7.87 12.84
C LEU A 210 -12.25 6.65 12.83
N ASN A 211 -13.54 6.84 13.11
CA ASN A 211 -14.56 5.79 13.02
C ASN A 211 -15.13 5.74 11.61
N MET A 212 -14.50 4.97 10.73
CA MET A 212 -14.93 4.82 9.33
C MET A 212 -16.09 3.85 9.16
N TYR A 213 -16.14 2.81 9.99
CA TYR A 213 -17.09 1.72 9.88
C TYR A 213 -17.83 1.50 11.19
N SER A 214 -19.16 1.54 11.12
CA SER A 214 -20.04 1.25 12.26
C SER A 214 -19.79 -0.17 12.78
N GLY A 215 -19.55 -0.31 14.08
CA GLY A 215 -19.31 -1.61 14.72
C GLY A 215 -17.88 -2.16 14.57
N LEU A 216 -16.95 -1.41 13.99
CA LEU A 216 -15.52 -1.66 14.06
C LEU A 216 -14.82 -0.63 14.96
N PRO A 217 -13.62 -0.93 15.49
CA PRO A 217 -12.79 0.07 16.16
C PRO A 217 -12.45 1.24 15.24
N ALA A 218 -12.07 2.37 15.84
CA ALA A 218 -11.47 3.47 15.12
C ALA A 218 -10.17 3.04 14.42
N THR A 219 -9.76 3.80 13.39
CA THR A 219 -8.46 3.63 12.73
C THR A 219 -7.33 3.63 13.76
N ASP A 220 -6.37 2.73 13.56
CA ASP A 220 -5.25 2.50 14.48
C ASP A 220 -3.91 2.62 13.72
N ILE A 221 -2.80 2.53 14.45
CA ILE A 221 -1.46 2.71 13.92
C ILE A 221 -1.15 1.65 12.86
N ILE A 222 -0.80 2.11 11.65
CA ILE A 222 -0.19 1.28 10.61
C ILE A 222 1.26 1.01 11.00
N ARG A 223 1.63 -0.27 11.12
CA ARG A 223 2.99 -0.68 11.51
C ARG A 223 3.81 -1.10 10.29
N LEU A 224 5.13 -1.00 10.41
CA LEU A 224 6.08 -1.53 9.44
C LEU A 224 6.52 -2.93 9.90
N ASN A 225 6.30 -3.95 9.08
CA ASN A 225 6.78 -5.31 9.31
C ASN A 225 8.19 -5.54 8.78
N GLY A 226 8.58 -4.81 7.73
CA GLY A 226 9.90 -4.95 7.13
C GLY A 226 10.06 -4.13 5.87
N ILE A 227 11.25 -4.24 5.29
CA ILE A 227 11.60 -3.62 4.00
C ILE A 227 11.91 -4.75 3.03
N SER A 228 11.36 -4.62 1.83
CA SER A 228 11.51 -5.57 0.74
C SER A 228 12.13 -4.84 -0.45
N TYR A 229 13.06 -5.51 -1.15
CA TYR A 229 13.75 -4.97 -2.31
C TYR A 229 13.63 -5.93 -3.49
N ARG A 230 13.26 -5.37 -4.64
CA ARG A 230 13.11 -6.09 -5.89
C ARG A 230 13.51 -5.15 -7.04
N PRO A 231 14.77 -5.15 -7.49
CA PRO A 231 15.15 -4.35 -8.65
C PRO A 231 14.43 -4.86 -9.91
N PHE A 232 13.86 -3.95 -10.70
CA PHE A 232 13.19 -4.25 -11.97
C PHE A 232 13.52 -3.25 -13.08
N TYR A 233 14.77 -2.77 -13.10
CA TYR A 233 15.21 -1.83 -14.13
C TYR A 233 15.33 -2.51 -15.51
N ALA A 234 15.29 -1.72 -16.58
CA ALA A 234 15.64 -2.21 -17.91
C ALA A 234 17.08 -2.79 -17.87
N GLY A 235 17.28 -3.97 -18.46
CA GLY A 235 18.57 -4.67 -18.44
C GLY A 235 18.90 -5.39 -17.13
N ILE A 236 17.99 -5.40 -16.13
CA ILE A 236 18.19 -6.21 -14.92
C ILE A 236 18.36 -7.69 -15.27
N GLU A 237 17.64 -8.20 -16.30
CA GLU A 237 17.75 -9.57 -16.77
C GLU A 237 19.13 -9.93 -17.34
N ASP A 238 19.83 -8.96 -17.94
CA ASP A 238 21.20 -9.15 -18.46
C ASP A 238 22.21 -9.25 -17.31
N LEU A 239 22.05 -8.38 -16.30
CA LEU A 239 22.76 -8.47 -15.02
C LEU A 239 22.50 -9.83 -14.34
N LEU A 240 21.25 -10.29 -14.36
CA LEU A 240 20.83 -11.56 -13.78
C LEU A 240 21.44 -12.78 -14.48
N SER A 241 21.55 -12.74 -15.81
CA SER A 241 21.84 -13.93 -16.63
C SER A 241 23.31 -14.05 -17.03
N SER A 242 24.00 -12.92 -17.27
CA SER A 242 25.35 -12.90 -17.85
C SER A 242 26.38 -12.23 -16.95
N GLY A 243 25.94 -11.49 -15.92
CA GLY A 243 26.82 -10.63 -15.13
C GLY A 243 27.46 -9.49 -15.92
N GLN A 244 27.09 -9.33 -17.20
CA GLN A 244 27.46 -8.16 -18.00
C GLN A 244 26.51 -7.02 -17.66
N ILE A 245 27.07 -5.90 -17.22
CA ILE A 245 26.27 -4.79 -16.71
C ILE A 245 26.84 -3.48 -17.24
N GLY A 246 25.97 -2.60 -17.72
CA GLY A 246 26.32 -1.21 -17.96
C GLY A 246 26.48 -0.45 -16.63
N PRO A 247 27.51 0.40 -16.44
CA PRO A 247 27.78 1.11 -15.19
C PRO A 247 26.55 1.79 -14.56
N GLN A 248 25.64 2.32 -15.38
CA GLN A 248 24.41 2.98 -14.94
C GLN A 248 23.48 2.09 -14.12
N LEU A 249 23.36 0.79 -14.46
CA LEU A 249 22.49 -0.13 -13.72
C LEU A 249 23.06 -0.44 -12.34
N ILE A 250 24.39 -0.57 -12.23
CA ILE A 250 25.07 -0.74 -10.94
C ILE A 250 24.85 0.50 -10.07
N GLU A 251 25.02 1.69 -10.64
CA GLU A 251 24.78 2.95 -9.91
C GLU A 251 23.34 3.05 -9.38
N MET A 252 22.34 2.68 -10.18
CA MET A 252 20.95 2.66 -9.73
C MET A 252 20.72 1.68 -8.56
N VAL A 253 21.27 0.46 -8.67
CA VAL A 253 21.18 -0.55 -7.59
C VAL A 253 21.87 -0.05 -6.33
N LEU A 254 23.07 0.52 -6.44
CA LEU A 254 23.82 1.06 -5.31
C LEU A 254 23.07 2.24 -4.65
N GLY A 255 22.47 3.12 -5.44
CA GLY A 255 21.63 4.21 -4.94
C GLY A 255 20.44 3.71 -4.12
N ASP A 256 19.75 2.68 -4.61
CA ASP A 256 18.65 2.03 -3.88
C ASP A 256 19.14 1.36 -2.59
N LEU A 257 20.31 0.71 -2.61
CA LEU A 257 20.89 0.06 -1.43
C LEU A 257 21.31 1.07 -0.36
N GLU A 258 21.92 2.20 -0.72
CA GLU A 258 22.23 3.28 0.21
C GLU A 258 20.97 3.87 0.85
N PHE A 259 19.91 4.05 0.05
CA PHE A 259 18.62 4.47 0.59
C PHE A 259 18.02 3.41 1.54
N ILE A 260 18.13 2.12 1.22
CA ILE A 260 17.71 1.02 2.11
C ILE A 260 18.48 1.07 3.44
N LYS A 261 19.79 1.34 3.46
CA LYS A 261 20.55 1.50 4.72
C LYS A 261 19.96 2.59 5.61
N LYS A 262 19.63 3.75 5.00
CA LYS A 262 18.98 4.87 5.71
C LYS A 262 17.62 4.44 6.27
N LEU A 263 16.79 3.78 5.45
CA LEU A 263 15.49 3.27 5.88
C LEU A 263 15.63 2.30 7.06
N LEU A 264 16.55 1.35 6.99
CA LEU A 264 16.81 0.40 8.07
C LEU A 264 17.18 1.12 9.37
N ARG A 265 18.13 2.06 9.30
CA ARG A 265 18.56 2.86 10.45
C ARG A 265 17.41 3.65 11.09
N VAL A 266 16.68 4.40 10.27
CA VAL A 266 15.60 5.29 10.74
C VAL A 266 14.40 4.51 11.29
N ASN A 267 14.21 3.26 10.86
CA ASN A 267 13.16 2.37 11.36
C ASN A 267 13.65 1.38 12.43
N ASN A 268 14.92 1.46 12.86
CA ASN A 268 15.54 0.52 13.80
C ASN A 268 15.41 -0.95 13.36
N LEU A 269 15.57 -1.20 12.06
CA LEU A 269 15.61 -2.52 11.44
C LEU A 269 17.06 -2.90 11.13
N LYS A 270 17.36 -4.20 11.16
CA LYS A 270 18.71 -4.71 10.89
C LYS A 270 18.86 -5.34 9.51
N GLU A 271 17.75 -5.64 8.85
CA GLU A 271 17.71 -6.46 7.67
C GLU A 271 16.56 -6.09 6.73
N PHE A 272 16.75 -6.40 5.45
CA PHE A 272 15.71 -6.33 4.43
C PHE A 272 15.60 -7.66 3.69
N THR A 273 14.48 -7.86 2.98
CA THR A 273 14.22 -9.06 2.19
C THR A 273 14.33 -8.78 0.69
N CYS A 274 15.18 -9.50 -0.02
CA CYS A 274 15.20 -9.52 -1.47
C CYS A 274 14.07 -10.45 -1.98
N CYS A 275 13.08 -9.92 -2.70
CA CYS A 275 11.85 -10.66 -3.05
C CYS A 275 12.02 -11.70 -4.18
N TRP A 276 13.21 -12.22 -4.40
CA TRP A 276 13.46 -13.26 -5.41
C TRP A 276 13.38 -14.65 -4.81
N SER A 277 12.85 -15.60 -5.57
CA SER A 277 12.77 -17.00 -5.14
C SER A 277 14.17 -17.58 -4.89
N LYS A 278 14.28 -18.63 -4.06
CA LYS A 278 15.55 -19.35 -3.82
C LYS A 278 16.26 -19.78 -5.12
N ARG A 279 15.50 -20.22 -6.15
CA ARG A 279 16.06 -20.52 -7.48
C ARG A 279 16.50 -19.28 -8.25
N GLY A 280 15.79 -18.16 -8.07
CA GLY A 280 16.19 -16.86 -8.58
C GLY A 280 17.54 -16.47 -7.98
N LEU A 281 17.62 -16.39 -6.65
CA LEU A 281 18.83 -16.00 -5.91
C LEU A 281 20.06 -16.87 -6.21
N LEU A 282 19.88 -18.18 -6.42
CA LEU A 282 20.97 -19.08 -6.84
C LEU A 282 21.50 -18.77 -8.25
N ARG A 283 20.70 -18.16 -9.12
CA ARG A 283 21.11 -17.70 -10.45
C ARG A 283 21.67 -16.28 -10.44
N VAL A 284 21.49 -15.51 -9.36
CA VAL A 284 21.92 -14.10 -9.28
C VAL A 284 23.12 -13.88 -8.37
N ASN A 285 24.19 -14.62 -8.63
CA ASN A 285 25.46 -14.36 -7.98
C ASN A 285 25.91 -12.89 -8.15
N PRO A 286 25.81 -12.26 -9.35
CA PRO A 286 26.31 -10.90 -9.53
C PRO A 286 25.57 -9.84 -8.70
N LEU A 287 24.23 -9.89 -8.60
CA LEU A 287 23.50 -8.94 -7.73
C LEU A 287 23.80 -9.18 -6.25
N ASN A 288 23.84 -10.43 -5.81
CA ASN A 288 24.19 -10.73 -4.41
C ASN A 288 25.57 -10.16 -4.09
N GLN A 289 26.53 -10.25 -5.02
CA GLN A 289 27.84 -9.66 -4.84
C GLN A 289 27.79 -8.14 -4.79
N VAL A 290 26.97 -7.47 -5.61
CA VAL A 290 26.76 -6.01 -5.51
C VAL A 290 26.16 -5.64 -4.14
N ILE A 291 25.18 -6.39 -3.66
CA ILE A 291 24.57 -6.17 -2.33
C ILE A 291 25.61 -6.37 -1.22
N ILE A 292 26.43 -7.43 -1.30
CA ILE A 292 27.49 -7.70 -0.34
C ILE A 292 28.55 -6.60 -0.36
N ASN A 293 28.98 -6.17 -1.55
CA ASN A 293 29.92 -5.08 -1.73
C ASN A 293 29.37 -3.73 -1.23
N ALA A 294 28.06 -3.56 -1.25
CA ALA A 294 27.38 -2.43 -0.63
C ALA A 294 27.34 -2.53 0.91
N GLY A 295 27.97 -3.53 1.54
CA GLY A 295 28.08 -3.64 2.99
C GLY A 295 26.94 -4.42 3.64
N PHE A 296 26.33 -5.36 2.93
CA PHE A 296 25.34 -6.27 3.51
C PHE A 296 25.89 -7.70 3.64
N GLU A 297 25.36 -8.46 4.58
CA GLU A 297 25.66 -9.87 4.78
C GLU A 297 24.41 -10.70 4.47
N GLN A 298 24.55 -11.70 3.60
CA GLN A 298 23.46 -12.63 3.32
C GLN A 298 23.26 -13.57 4.50
N SER A 299 22.02 -13.74 4.94
CA SER A 299 21.69 -14.67 6.03
C SER A 299 21.97 -16.12 5.62
N SER A 300 22.68 -16.84 6.49
CA SER A 300 22.96 -18.28 6.32
C SER A 300 21.72 -19.16 6.40
N HIS A 301 20.63 -18.66 7.01
CA HIS A 301 19.40 -19.42 7.23
C HIS A 301 18.32 -19.11 6.17
N SER A 302 18.41 -17.94 5.54
CA SER A 302 17.41 -17.45 4.59
C SER A 302 18.10 -16.63 3.49
N PRO A 303 18.37 -17.21 2.31
CA PRO A 303 19.15 -16.54 1.27
C PRO A 303 18.50 -15.24 0.75
N GLU A 304 17.21 -15.05 0.97
CA GLU A 304 16.47 -13.83 0.67
C GLU A 304 16.71 -12.69 1.66
N ILE A 305 17.28 -12.94 2.84
CA ILE A 305 17.47 -11.95 3.89
C ILE A 305 18.90 -11.41 3.84
N PHE A 306 19.03 -10.09 3.81
CA PHE A 306 20.30 -9.37 3.86
C PHE A 306 20.34 -8.45 5.09
N LYS A 307 21.39 -8.57 5.88
CA LYS A 307 21.62 -7.81 7.11
C LYS A 307 22.67 -6.74 6.87
N LEU A 308 22.55 -5.59 7.53
CA LEU A 308 23.66 -4.63 7.58
C LEU A 308 24.88 -5.30 8.21
N SER A 309 26.02 -5.26 7.53
CA SER A 309 27.28 -5.74 8.11
C SER A 309 27.70 -4.86 9.30
N ASN A 310 28.49 -5.40 10.22
CA ASN A 310 29.01 -4.59 11.33
C ASN A 310 29.99 -3.49 10.87
N TYR A 311 30.44 -3.56 9.61
CA TYR A 311 31.41 -2.65 8.99
C TYR A 311 30.76 -1.59 8.08
N SER A 312 29.43 -1.60 7.90
CA SER A 312 28.76 -0.73 6.92
C SER A 312 28.71 0.76 7.29
N PHE A 313 29.17 1.12 8.49
CA PHE A 313 29.10 2.48 9.04
C PHE A 313 30.47 3.08 9.38
N ALA A 314 31.57 2.39 9.03
CA ALA A 314 32.94 2.88 9.17
C ALA A 314 33.34 3.75 7.97
#